data_AF-A0AAU7QCD4-F1
#
_entry.id   AF-A0AAU7QCD4-F1
#
_cell.length_a   1.000
_cell.length_b   1.000
_cell.length_c   1.000
_cell.angle_alpha   90.00
_cell.angle_beta   90.00
_cell.angle_gamma   90.00
#
_symmetry.space_group_name_H-M   'P 1'
#
loop_
_entity.id
_entity.type
_entity.pdbx_description
1 polymer ?
#
loop_
_entity_poly.entity_id
_entity_poly.type
_entity_poly.pdbx_seq_one_letter_code
_entity_poly.pdbx_strand_id
1 'polypeptide(L)'
;MKAIDHVKGSREFLASEKHQAFLDQRLWSLRQLRDAQMKAHPEWQQLRALASQIKEHTLTHLDIYLEMFERNALANGVKVHWAKDAAAHNRIVHDILSERGVQTLVKSKSMLTEECDMRPYLAARGIEVIETDLGERIQQLDNEMPSHIVVPAVHKLSIDVARVFADTLGTDPDNADPHYLAGQQREKTPAVYPAGGGRHDRLQFRRRRERRGGGLYQRGQRGFKRQRPCSAPGFHRH
;
A
#
# COMPACT_ATOMS: atom_id res chain seq x y z
N MET A 1 12.91 -1.18 -23.96
CA MET A 1 13.75 -1.08 -22.75
C MET A 1 15.21 -1.02 -23.17
N LYS A 2 16.00 -0.06 -22.67
CA LYS A 2 17.45 0.00 -22.96
C LYS A 2 18.14 -1.10 -22.15
N ALA A 3 19.02 -1.88 -22.76
CA ALA A 3 19.77 -2.91 -22.05
C ALA A 3 20.61 -2.26 -20.93
N ILE A 4 20.51 -2.79 -19.72
CA ILE A 4 21.26 -2.31 -18.55
C ILE A 4 22.59 -3.06 -18.52
N ASP A 5 23.70 -2.32 -18.45
CA ASP A 5 25.02 -2.91 -18.23
C ASP A 5 25.17 -3.24 -16.73
N HIS A 6 24.75 -4.45 -16.39
CA HIS A 6 24.81 -4.94 -15.01
C HIS A 6 26.26 -5.03 -14.50
N VAL A 7 27.24 -5.32 -15.35
CA VAL A 7 28.65 -5.45 -14.91
C VAL A 7 29.19 -4.10 -14.49
N LYS A 8 28.93 -3.06 -15.30
CA LYS A 8 29.31 -1.69 -14.97
C LYS A 8 28.60 -1.21 -13.70
N GLY A 9 27.28 -1.35 -13.63
CA GLY A 9 26.50 -0.90 -12.47
C GLY A 9 26.90 -1.60 -11.18
N SER A 10 27.16 -2.91 -11.23
CA SER A 10 27.68 -3.65 -10.06
C SER A 10 29.07 -3.17 -9.64
N ARG A 11 29.97 -2.89 -10.58
CA ARG A 11 31.31 -2.38 -10.24
C ARG A 11 31.25 -1.01 -9.57
N GLU A 12 30.40 -0.11 -10.08
CA GLU A 12 30.20 1.22 -9.49
C GLU A 12 29.59 1.13 -8.09
N PHE A 13 28.60 0.25 -7.89
CA PHE A 13 28.01 0.03 -6.57
C PHE A 13 29.01 -0.55 -5.57
N LEU A 14 29.78 -1.56 -5.98
CA LEU A 14 30.81 -2.19 -5.13
C LEU A 14 31.96 -1.24 -4.79
N ALA A 15 32.21 -0.20 -5.60
CA ALA A 15 33.17 0.84 -5.25
C ALA A 15 32.68 1.77 -4.12
N SER A 16 31.38 1.80 -3.83
CA SER A 16 30.83 2.54 -2.70
C SER A 16 30.76 1.67 -1.44
N GLU A 17 31.86 1.65 -0.69
CA GLU A 17 32.01 0.80 0.51
C GLU A 17 30.88 1.00 1.53
N LYS A 18 30.45 2.25 1.74
CA LYS A 18 29.38 2.57 2.70
C LYS A 18 28.03 1.99 2.27
N HIS A 19 27.68 2.11 0.99
CA HIS A 19 26.44 1.58 0.45
C HIS A 19 26.44 0.05 0.44
N GLN A 20 27.57 -0.56 0.06
CA GLN A 20 27.72 -2.00 0.09
C GLN A 20 27.54 -2.55 1.52
N ALA A 21 28.31 -2.03 2.48
CA ALA A 21 28.24 -2.48 3.87
C ALA A 21 26.83 -2.30 4.47
N PHE A 22 26.18 -1.19 4.17
CA PHE A 22 24.80 -0.95 4.59
C PHE A 22 23.82 -1.95 3.97
N LEU A 23 23.88 -2.15 2.65
CA LEU A 23 22.97 -3.07 1.96
C LEU A 23 23.12 -4.50 2.51
N ASP A 24 24.37 -4.98 2.66
CA ASP A 24 24.65 -6.30 3.19
C ASP A 24 24.10 -6.46 4.62
N GLN A 25 24.35 -5.48 5.49
CA GLN A 25 23.81 -5.48 6.85
C GLN A 25 22.28 -5.49 6.86
N ARG A 26 21.63 -4.71 5.99
CA ARG A 26 20.16 -4.62 5.93
C ARG A 26 19.53 -5.90 5.43
N LEU A 27 20.05 -6.49 4.36
CA LEU A 27 19.57 -7.78 3.84
C LEU A 27 19.76 -8.89 4.88
N TRP A 28 20.89 -8.90 5.58
CA TRP A 28 21.14 -9.84 6.67
C TRP A 28 20.16 -9.65 7.83
N SER A 29 19.89 -8.42 8.23
CA SER A 29 18.94 -8.11 9.32
C SER A 29 17.52 -8.55 8.95
N LEU A 30 17.06 -8.31 7.72
CA LEU A 30 15.75 -8.77 7.25
C LEU A 30 15.64 -10.30 7.28
N ARG A 31 16.71 -11.00 6.91
CA ARG A 31 16.77 -12.46 7.03
C ARG A 31 16.70 -12.92 8.48
N GLN A 32 17.44 -12.28 9.39
CA GLN A 32 17.40 -12.64 10.81
C GLN A 32 16.01 -12.44 11.42
N LEU A 33 15.32 -11.35 11.08
CA LEU A 33 13.93 -11.11 11.51
C LEU A 33 12.99 -12.21 11.02
N ARG A 34 13.12 -12.61 9.74
CA ARG A 34 12.37 -13.74 9.20
C ARG A 34 12.67 -15.02 9.96
N ASP A 35 13.95 -15.35 10.16
CA ASP A 35 14.36 -16.58 10.83
C ASP A 35 13.90 -16.62 12.30
N ALA A 36 13.84 -15.47 12.98
CA ALA A 36 13.27 -15.34 14.32
C ALA A 36 11.77 -15.66 14.34
N GLN A 37 10.99 -15.08 13.40
CA GLN A 37 9.56 -15.40 13.25
C GLN A 37 9.35 -16.88 12.92
N MET A 38 10.17 -17.45 12.02
CA MET A 38 10.11 -18.88 11.70
C MET A 38 10.33 -19.77 12.91
N LYS A 39 11.31 -19.45 13.75
CA LYS A 39 11.64 -20.24 14.96
C LYS A 39 10.62 -20.07 16.08
N ALA A 40 9.93 -18.93 16.13
CA ALA A 40 8.88 -18.67 17.13
C ALA A 40 7.63 -19.54 16.93
N HIS A 41 7.44 -20.14 15.75
CA HIS A 41 6.29 -20.97 15.41
C HIS A 41 6.71 -22.42 15.14
N PRO A 42 6.51 -23.36 16.09
CA PRO A 42 6.84 -24.78 15.91
C PRO A 42 6.21 -25.41 14.66
N GLU A 43 5.02 -24.97 14.29
CA GLU A 43 4.25 -25.41 13.13
C GLU A 43 4.63 -24.71 11.81
N TRP A 44 5.71 -23.90 11.78
CA TRP A 44 6.09 -23.08 10.63
C TRP A 44 6.10 -23.84 9.29
N GLN A 45 6.66 -25.06 9.25
CA GLN A 45 6.72 -25.84 8.02
C GLN A 45 5.33 -26.30 7.56
N GLN A 46 4.42 -26.60 8.49
CA GLN A 46 3.05 -26.97 8.17
C GLN A 46 2.28 -25.76 7.62
N LEU A 47 2.42 -24.60 8.26
CA LEU A 47 1.83 -23.34 7.77
C LEU A 47 2.35 -22.98 6.38
N ARG A 48 3.67 -23.13 6.14
CA ARG A 48 4.29 -22.89 4.83
C ARG A 48 3.76 -23.85 3.77
N ALA A 49 3.66 -25.14 4.08
CA ALA A 49 3.12 -26.13 3.15
C ALA A 49 1.64 -25.87 2.82
N LEU A 50 0.83 -25.58 3.84
CA LEU A 50 -0.58 -25.22 3.66
C LEU A 50 -0.74 -23.96 2.81
N ALA A 51 0.02 -22.89 3.09
CA ALA A 51 0.00 -21.68 2.28
C ALA A 51 0.41 -21.94 0.83
N SER A 52 1.38 -22.82 0.60
CA SER A 52 1.79 -23.23 -0.75
C SER A 52 0.66 -23.95 -1.48
N GLN A 53 0.00 -24.91 -0.83
CA GLN A 53 -1.13 -25.66 -1.40
C GLN A 53 -2.32 -24.74 -1.72
N ILE A 54 -2.65 -23.80 -0.83
CA ILE A 54 -3.71 -22.81 -1.06
C ILE A 54 -3.37 -21.92 -2.26
N LYS A 55 -2.11 -21.48 -2.37
CA LYS A 55 -1.66 -20.65 -3.50
C LYS A 55 -1.75 -21.43 -4.81
N GLU A 56 -1.27 -22.67 -4.83
CA GLU A 56 -1.31 -23.53 -6.01
C GLU A 56 -2.75 -23.83 -6.44
N HIS A 57 -3.62 -24.16 -5.50
CA HIS A 57 -5.05 -24.35 -5.76
C HIS A 57 -5.69 -23.09 -6.36
N THR A 58 -5.45 -21.92 -5.75
CA THR A 58 -5.99 -20.64 -6.23
C THR A 58 -5.51 -20.31 -7.64
N LEU A 59 -4.22 -20.51 -7.94
CA LEU A 59 -3.67 -20.26 -9.27
C LEU A 59 -4.20 -21.24 -10.33
N THR A 60 -4.45 -22.49 -9.95
CA THR A 60 -5.00 -23.52 -10.85
C THR A 60 -6.45 -23.25 -11.23
N HIS A 61 -7.23 -22.64 -10.32
CA HIS A 61 -8.66 -22.34 -10.51
C HIS A 61 -8.90 -20.82 -10.63
N LEU A 62 -7.93 -20.11 -11.20
CA LEU A 62 -7.94 -18.66 -11.22
C LEU A 62 -9.15 -18.11 -11.98
N ASP A 63 -9.59 -18.77 -13.04
CA ASP A 63 -10.81 -18.51 -13.78
C ASP A 63 -12.06 -18.42 -12.87
N ILE A 64 -12.24 -19.41 -12.00
CA ILE A 64 -13.37 -19.47 -11.07
C ILE A 64 -13.27 -18.37 -10.01
N TYR A 65 -12.10 -18.18 -9.42
CA TYR A 65 -11.90 -17.19 -8.36
C TYR A 65 -12.03 -15.75 -8.85
N LEU A 66 -11.64 -15.50 -10.09
CA LEU A 66 -11.76 -14.22 -10.77
C LEU A 66 -13.22 -13.82 -11.00
N GLU A 67 -14.06 -14.73 -11.51
CA GLU A 67 -15.50 -14.49 -11.66
C GLU A 67 -16.21 -14.35 -10.30
N MET A 68 -15.78 -15.14 -9.30
CA MET A 68 -16.30 -15.01 -7.94
C MET A 68 -15.95 -13.65 -7.33
N PHE A 69 -14.71 -13.19 -7.52
CA PHE A 69 -14.29 -11.86 -7.08
C PHE A 69 -15.10 -10.77 -7.75
N GLU A 70 -15.26 -10.83 -9.08
CA GLU A 70 -16.04 -9.85 -9.83
C GLU A 70 -17.49 -9.78 -9.33
N ARG A 71 -18.17 -10.92 -9.23
CA ARG A 71 -19.55 -10.99 -8.72
C ARG A 71 -19.68 -10.35 -7.35
N ASN A 72 -18.76 -10.64 -6.44
CA ASN A 72 -18.76 -10.08 -5.09
C ASN A 72 -18.43 -8.58 -5.09
N ALA A 73 -17.50 -8.13 -5.93
CA ALA A 73 -17.12 -6.72 -6.08
C ALA A 73 -18.29 -5.89 -6.63
N LEU A 74 -18.94 -6.37 -7.69
CA LEU A 74 -20.14 -5.77 -8.29
C LEU A 74 -21.28 -5.68 -7.28
N ALA A 75 -21.53 -6.75 -6.50
CA ALA A 75 -22.54 -6.76 -5.44
C ALA A 75 -22.26 -5.71 -4.34
N ASN A 76 -20.99 -5.31 -4.18
CA ASN A 76 -20.55 -4.25 -3.27
C ASN A 76 -20.50 -2.86 -3.94
N GLY A 77 -20.97 -2.72 -5.17
CA GLY A 77 -21.00 -1.45 -5.91
C GLY A 77 -19.67 -1.05 -6.55
N VAL A 78 -18.69 -1.95 -6.62
CA VAL A 78 -17.43 -1.72 -7.34
C VAL A 78 -17.65 -2.02 -8.82
N LYS A 79 -17.19 -1.12 -9.69
CA LYS A 79 -17.12 -1.40 -11.13
C LYS A 79 -15.84 -2.17 -11.44
N VAL A 80 -15.98 -3.33 -12.06
CA VAL A 80 -14.84 -4.17 -12.47
C VAL A 80 -14.54 -3.95 -13.95
N HIS A 81 -13.26 -3.83 -14.27
CA HIS A 81 -12.78 -3.67 -15.64
C HIS A 81 -11.74 -4.76 -15.95
N TRP A 82 -11.98 -5.54 -17.00
CA TRP A 82 -11.06 -6.56 -17.48
C TRP A 82 -10.10 -5.97 -18.52
N ALA A 83 -8.80 -6.14 -18.29
CA ALA A 83 -7.76 -5.76 -19.23
C ALA A 83 -6.98 -7.01 -19.65
N LYS A 84 -6.88 -7.26 -20.96
CA LYS A 84 -6.17 -8.42 -21.50
C LYS A 84 -4.64 -8.24 -21.53
N ASP A 85 -4.17 -7.00 -21.55
CA ASP A 85 -2.77 -6.63 -21.70
C ASP A 85 -2.52 -5.23 -21.09
N ALA A 86 -1.24 -4.84 -20.98
CA ALA A 86 -0.81 -3.55 -20.45
C ALA A 86 -1.42 -2.35 -21.21
N ALA A 87 -1.57 -2.47 -22.54
CA ALA A 87 -2.13 -1.40 -23.35
C ALA A 87 -3.63 -1.19 -23.05
N ALA A 88 -4.39 -2.27 -22.88
CA ALA A 88 -5.79 -2.23 -22.46
C ALA A 88 -5.92 -1.67 -21.04
N HIS A 89 -5.07 -2.11 -20.11
CA HIS A 89 -5.03 -1.59 -18.75
C HIS A 89 -4.84 -0.07 -18.74
N ASN A 90 -3.80 0.43 -19.40
CA ASN A 90 -3.47 1.85 -19.47
C ASN A 90 -4.58 2.69 -20.12
N ARG A 91 -5.19 2.20 -21.21
CA ARG A 91 -6.34 2.86 -21.84
C ARG A 91 -7.52 2.98 -20.88
N ILE A 92 -7.92 1.88 -20.25
CA ILE A 92 -9.05 1.87 -19.30
C ILE A 92 -8.80 2.85 -18.15
N VAL A 93 -7.60 2.84 -17.56
CA VAL A 93 -7.26 3.76 -16.47
C VAL A 93 -7.32 5.21 -16.96
N HIS A 94 -6.72 5.53 -18.11
CA HIS A 94 -6.77 6.87 -18.67
C HIS A 94 -8.21 7.33 -18.96
N ASP A 95 -9.04 6.48 -19.56
CA ASP A 95 -10.41 6.84 -19.92
C ASP A 95 -11.22 7.18 -18.66
N ILE A 96 -11.10 6.36 -17.60
CA ILE A 96 -11.74 6.62 -16.30
C ILE A 96 -11.31 7.97 -15.70
N LEU A 97 -10.01 8.29 -15.78
CA LEU A 97 -9.45 9.53 -15.21
C LEU A 97 -9.81 10.76 -16.06
N SER A 98 -9.73 10.65 -17.38
CA SER A 98 -10.00 11.72 -18.33
C SER A 98 -11.48 12.12 -18.37
N GLU A 99 -12.41 11.15 -18.30
CA GLU A 99 -13.86 11.38 -18.16
C GLU A 99 -14.18 12.26 -16.95
N ARG A 100 -13.34 12.20 -15.91
CA ARG A 100 -13.50 12.94 -14.65
C ARG A 100 -12.63 14.19 -14.57
N GLY A 101 -11.87 14.50 -15.62
CA GLY A 101 -10.92 15.62 -15.63
C GLY A 101 -9.84 15.51 -14.55
N VAL A 102 -9.45 14.29 -14.16
CA VAL A 102 -8.42 14.07 -13.13
C VAL A 102 -7.05 14.42 -13.71
N GLN A 103 -6.31 15.27 -12.97
CA GLN A 103 -4.94 15.68 -13.34
C GLN A 103 -3.88 15.01 -12.47
N THR A 104 -4.27 14.47 -11.31
CA THR A 104 -3.36 13.82 -10.37
C THR A 104 -3.98 12.54 -9.81
N LEU A 105 -3.27 11.42 -9.94
CA LEU A 105 -3.60 10.11 -9.41
C LEU A 105 -2.67 9.80 -8.23
N VAL A 106 -3.22 9.72 -7.03
CA VAL A 106 -2.48 9.26 -5.84
C VAL A 106 -2.78 7.77 -5.63
N LYS A 107 -1.75 6.93 -5.59
CA LYS A 107 -1.88 5.47 -5.46
C LYS A 107 -0.95 4.86 -4.41
N SER A 108 -1.30 3.66 -3.95
CA SER A 108 -0.43 2.80 -3.14
C SER A 108 0.41 1.87 -4.02
N LYS A 109 1.47 1.29 -3.46
CA LYS A 109 2.35 0.32 -4.12
C LYS A 109 1.57 -0.74 -4.91
N SER A 110 1.95 -0.94 -6.16
CA SER A 110 1.39 -1.97 -7.05
C SER A 110 2.35 -2.23 -8.20
N MET A 111 2.97 -3.41 -8.21
CA MET A 111 3.91 -3.85 -9.26
C MET A 111 3.32 -3.79 -10.67
N LEU A 112 1.99 -3.90 -10.78
CA LEU A 112 1.27 -3.83 -12.06
C LEU A 112 1.47 -2.48 -12.75
N THR A 113 1.71 -1.41 -11.97
CA THR A 113 1.96 -0.06 -12.51
C THR A 113 3.27 -0.01 -13.30
N GLU A 114 4.30 -0.66 -12.77
CA GLU A 114 5.63 -0.75 -13.39
C GLU A 114 5.60 -1.73 -14.57
N GLU A 115 4.96 -2.90 -14.40
CA GLU A 115 4.82 -3.89 -15.48
C GLU A 115 4.04 -3.35 -16.69
N CYS A 116 3.10 -2.42 -16.47
CA CYS A 116 2.31 -1.82 -17.54
C CYS A 116 2.87 -0.49 -18.06
N ASP A 117 4.00 0.01 -17.55
CA ASP A 117 4.52 1.36 -17.87
C ASP A 117 3.45 2.47 -17.67
N MET A 118 2.58 2.33 -16.66
CA MET A 118 1.41 3.20 -16.48
C MET A 118 1.82 4.65 -16.16
N ARG A 119 2.88 4.85 -15.37
CA ARG A 119 3.36 6.20 -15.01
C ARG A 119 3.78 7.01 -16.26
N PRO A 120 4.73 6.57 -17.10
CA PRO A 120 5.05 7.25 -18.36
C PRO A 120 3.83 7.45 -19.27
N TYR A 121 2.95 6.44 -19.36
CA TYR A 121 1.78 6.51 -20.22
C TYR A 121 0.80 7.62 -19.82
N LEU A 122 0.53 7.78 -18.52
CA LEU A 122 -0.35 8.81 -17.98
C LEU A 122 0.31 10.19 -17.95
N ALA A 123 1.61 10.27 -17.63
CA ALA A 123 2.36 11.52 -17.62
C ALA A 123 2.39 12.18 -19.01
N ALA A 124 2.56 11.40 -20.08
CA ALA A 124 2.49 11.89 -21.46
C ALA A 124 1.11 12.47 -21.86
N ARG A 125 0.08 12.25 -21.03
CA ARG A 125 -1.29 12.71 -21.22
C ARG A 125 -1.72 13.76 -20.18
N GLY A 126 -0.76 14.32 -19.44
CA GLY A 126 -1.00 15.38 -18.46
C GLY A 126 -1.59 14.89 -17.14
N ILE A 127 -1.50 13.59 -16.85
CA ILE A 127 -1.93 13.02 -15.57
C ILE A 127 -0.69 12.64 -14.77
N GLU A 128 -0.47 13.34 -13.66
CA GLU A 128 0.61 13.02 -12.73
C GLU A 128 0.20 11.84 -11.85
N VAL A 129 1.08 10.86 -11.70
CA VAL A 129 0.89 9.74 -10.76
C VAL A 129 1.80 9.98 -9.56
N ILE A 130 1.28 9.84 -8.35
CA ILE A 130 2.04 10.03 -7.10
C ILE A 130 1.93 8.76 -6.25
N GLU A 131 3.08 8.19 -5.91
CA GLU A 131 3.18 7.05 -5.00
C GLU A 131 3.04 7.49 -3.53
N THR A 132 2.30 6.71 -2.75
CA THR A 132 2.12 6.92 -1.30
C THR A 132 3.03 6.03 -0.45
N ASP A 133 3.56 4.94 -1.02
CA ASP A 133 4.61 4.16 -0.37
C ASP A 133 5.91 4.96 -0.38
N LEU A 134 6.56 5.11 0.78
CA LEU A 134 7.76 5.94 0.91
C LEU A 134 8.89 5.43 0.00
N GLY A 135 9.08 4.12 -0.06
CA GLY A 135 10.14 3.53 -0.86
C GLY A 135 9.90 3.73 -2.36
N GLU A 136 8.67 3.50 -2.82
CA GLU A 136 8.29 3.77 -4.22
C GLU A 136 8.38 5.25 -4.55
N ARG A 137 8.01 6.14 -3.61
CA ARG A 137 8.13 7.59 -3.84
C ARG A 137 9.58 8.02 -3.97
N ILE A 138 10.49 7.50 -3.14
CA ILE A 138 11.92 7.80 -3.25
C ILE A 138 12.42 7.39 -4.64
N GLN A 139 12.10 6.18 -5.11
CA GLN A 139 12.49 5.73 -6.45
C GLN A 139 11.85 6.58 -7.56
N GLN A 140 10.59 6.98 -7.38
CA GLN A 140 9.90 7.86 -8.31
C GLN A 140 10.58 9.23 -8.43
N LEU A 141 10.96 9.84 -7.29
CA LEU A 141 11.61 11.16 -7.24
C LEU A 141 13.04 11.10 -7.80
N ASP A 142 13.76 10.02 -7.54
CA ASP A 142 15.11 9.78 -8.05
C ASP A 142 15.12 9.22 -9.49
N ASN A 143 13.93 9.04 -10.09
CA ASN A 143 13.73 8.44 -11.42
C ASN A 143 14.49 7.10 -11.61
N GLU A 144 14.51 6.29 -10.56
CA GLU A 144 15.18 4.99 -10.52
C GLU A 144 14.16 3.84 -10.50
N MET A 145 14.55 2.67 -11.02
CA MET A 145 13.76 1.46 -10.84
C MET A 145 13.90 0.90 -9.42
N PRO A 146 12.89 0.20 -8.87
CA PRO A 146 12.99 -0.42 -7.57
C PRO A 146 14.08 -1.50 -7.54
N SER A 147 14.96 -1.44 -6.54
CA SER A 147 16.04 -2.41 -6.34
C SER A 147 15.58 -3.75 -5.75
N HIS A 148 14.42 -3.75 -5.08
CA HIS A 148 13.85 -4.94 -4.46
C HIS A 148 12.32 -4.85 -4.43
N ILE A 149 11.64 -5.97 -4.69
CA ILE A 149 10.17 -5.99 -4.81
C ILE A 149 9.43 -5.52 -3.55
N VAL A 150 9.87 -5.93 -2.36
CA VAL A 150 9.26 -5.52 -1.07
C VAL A 150 9.80 -4.18 -0.54
N VAL A 151 11.11 -3.94 -0.61
CA VAL A 151 11.79 -2.77 -0.04
C VAL A 151 12.53 -1.98 -1.14
N PRO A 152 11.80 -1.20 -1.97
CA PRO A 152 12.29 -0.74 -3.28
C PRO A 152 13.54 0.14 -3.23
N ALA A 153 13.72 0.94 -2.16
CA ALA A 153 14.86 1.83 -1.96
C ALA A 153 15.91 1.30 -0.96
N VAL A 154 15.98 -0.02 -0.71
CA VAL A 154 16.85 -0.60 0.34
C VAL A 154 18.35 -0.34 0.15
N HIS A 155 18.79 -0.04 -1.07
CA HIS A 155 20.18 0.26 -1.39
C HIS A 155 20.58 1.71 -1.08
N LYS A 156 19.64 2.59 -0.70
CA LYS A 156 19.92 4.00 -0.38
C LYS A 156 20.19 4.19 1.11
N LEU A 157 21.16 5.03 1.42
CA LEU A 157 21.37 5.54 2.77
C LEU A 157 20.38 6.68 3.04
N SER A 158 20.11 6.97 4.31
CA SER A 158 19.24 8.10 4.67
C SER A 158 19.76 9.45 4.13
N ILE A 159 21.09 9.60 3.96
CA ILE A 159 21.68 10.80 3.36
C ILE A 159 21.43 10.90 1.86
N ASP A 160 21.31 9.78 1.14
CA ASP A 160 20.90 9.81 -0.27
C ASP A 160 19.44 10.25 -0.38
N VAL A 161 18.59 9.76 0.51
CA VAL A 161 17.18 10.16 0.57
C VAL A 161 17.05 11.64 0.90
N ALA A 162 17.83 12.17 1.84
CA ALA A 162 17.86 13.59 2.17
C ALA A 162 18.24 14.45 0.96
N ARG A 163 19.25 14.03 0.19
CA ARG A 163 19.63 14.69 -1.08
C ARG A 163 18.49 14.66 -2.10
N VAL A 164 17.88 13.49 -2.34
CA VAL A 164 16.74 13.36 -3.26
C VAL A 164 15.59 14.28 -2.85
N PHE A 165 15.27 14.36 -1.56
CA PHE A 165 14.20 15.22 -1.06
C PHE A 165 14.58 16.71 -1.12
N ALA A 166 15.84 17.07 -0.91
CA ALA A 166 16.29 18.44 -1.10
C ALA A 166 16.14 18.87 -2.57
N ASP A 167 16.60 18.03 -3.51
CA ASP A 167 16.58 18.31 -4.94
C ASP A 167 15.15 18.38 -5.52
N THR A 168 14.22 17.58 -4.97
CA THR A 168 12.88 17.41 -5.57
C THR A 168 11.74 18.05 -4.76
N LEU A 169 11.88 18.16 -3.44
CA LEU A 169 10.86 18.67 -2.52
C LEU A 169 11.29 19.95 -1.77
N GLY A 170 12.56 20.38 -1.93
CA GLY A 170 13.10 21.58 -1.29
C GLY A 170 13.28 21.45 0.22
N THR A 171 13.64 20.25 0.72
CA THR A 171 13.94 20.00 2.13
C THR A 171 15.40 20.32 2.48
N ASP A 172 15.74 20.24 3.77
CA ASP A 172 17.13 20.37 4.23
C ASP A 172 17.97 19.17 3.77
N PRO A 173 19.03 19.37 2.96
CA PRO A 173 19.88 18.28 2.46
C PRO A 173 20.73 17.61 3.55
N ASP A 174 20.98 18.29 4.66
CA ASP A 174 21.84 17.78 5.74
C ASP A 174 21.04 17.02 6.83
N ASN A 175 19.71 17.06 6.76
CA ASN A 175 18.85 16.37 7.70
C ASN A 175 18.43 14.97 7.23
N ALA A 176 19.29 13.99 7.52
CA ALA A 176 19.07 12.58 7.21
C ALA A 176 18.31 11.80 8.30
N ASP A 177 17.66 12.48 9.26
CA ASP A 177 16.87 11.79 10.29
C ASP A 177 15.64 11.11 9.66
N PRO A 178 15.44 9.79 9.87
CA PRO A 178 14.32 9.07 9.26
C PRO A 178 12.94 9.60 9.64
N HIS A 179 12.76 10.15 10.86
CA HIS A 179 11.48 10.71 11.28
C HIS A 179 11.20 12.04 10.58
N TYR A 180 12.22 12.89 10.46
CA TYR A 180 12.16 14.12 9.66
C TYR A 180 11.81 13.82 8.20
N LEU A 181 12.56 12.91 7.54
CA LEU A 181 12.32 12.56 6.14
C LEU A 181 10.90 12.00 5.93
N ALA A 182 10.46 11.08 6.79
CA ALA A 182 9.09 10.56 6.74
C ALA A 182 8.03 11.66 7.00
N GLY A 183 8.34 12.65 7.83
CA GLY A 183 7.52 13.83 8.06
C GLY A 183 7.39 14.70 6.82
N GLN A 184 8.51 15.04 6.19
CA GLN A 184 8.56 15.83 4.96
C GLN A 184 7.79 15.14 3.83
N GLN A 185 7.98 13.83 3.65
CA GLN A 185 7.21 13.06 2.68
C GLN A 185 5.70 13.19 2.90
N ARG A 186 5.23 13.10 4.15
CA ARG A 186 3.80 13.24 4.48
C ARG A 186 3.27 14.65 4.24
N GLU A 187 4.05 15.67 4.56
CA GLU A 187 3.66 17.08 4.39
C GLU A 187 3.60 17.48 2.90
N LYS A 188 4.57 17.01 2.11
CA LYS A 188 4.73 17.37 0.70
C LYS A 188 3.92 16.49 -0.27
N THR A 189 3.43 15.34 0.19
CA THR A 189 2.53 14.50 -0.62
C THR A 189 1.11 15.06 -0.55
N PRO A 190 0.44 15.35 -1.69
CA PRO A 190 -0.94 15.79 -1.70
C PRO A 190 -1.81 14.83 -0.87
N ALA A 191 -2.63 15.40 0.01
CA ALA A 191 -3.46 14.60 0.89
C ALA A 191 -4.37 13.69 0.07
N VAL A 192 -4.33 12.37 0.34
CA VAL A 192 -5.28 11.38 -0.20
C VAL A 192 -6.74 11.79 0.09
N TYR A 193 -6.92 12.61 1.14
CA TYR A 193 -8.17 13.28 1.46
C TYR A 193 -7.90 14.77 1.71
N PRO A 194 -8.29 15.68 0.80
CA PRO A 194 -8.24 17.10 1.11
C PRO A 194 -9.22 17.41 2.25
N ALA A 195 -8.74 18.13 3.26
CA ALA A 195 -9.59 18.77 4.26
C ALA A 195 -10.29 19.98 3.60
N GLY A 196 -11.35 19.73 2.81
CA GLY A 196 -12.08 20.80 2.15
C GLY A 196 -13.07 20.28 1.11
N GLY A 197 -14.33 20.70 1.21
CA GLY A 197 -15.47 20.25 0.41
C GLY A 197 -15.48 20.74 -1.04
N GLY A 198 -14.45 20.40 -1.82
CA GLY A 198 -14.57 20.35 -3.28
C GLY A 198 -15.36 19.11 -3.69
N ARG A 199 -16.18 19.21 -4.74
CA ARG A 199 -16.85 18.05 -5.36
C ARG A 199 -15.81 17.15 -6.02
N HIS A 200 -15.11 16.37 -5.20
CA HIS A 200 -14.26 15.29 -5.64
C HIS A 200 -15.12 14.03 -5.71
N ASP A 201 -15.16 13.44 -6.90
CA ASP A 201 -15.88 12.20 -7.15
C ASP A 201 -15.22 11.08 -6.34
N ARG A 202 -15.77 10.87 -5.15
CA ARG A 202 -15.34 9.83 -4.22
C ARG A 202 -15.60 8.47 -4.86
N LEU A 203 -14.55 7.75 -5.23
CA LEU A 203 -14.50 6.31 -4.98
C LEU A 203 -14.39 6.10 -3.46
N GLN A 204 -15.46 6.42 -2.76
CA GLN A 204 -15.63 6.00 -1.38
C GLN A 204 -16.75 5.01 -1.31
N PHE A 205 -16.42 3.86 -0.75
CA PHE A 205 -17.33 2.90 -0.14
C PHE A 205 -18.18 3.58 0.94
N ARG A 206 -19.15 4.39 0.53
CA ARG A 206 -20.24 4.82 1.39
C ARG A 206 -21.21 3.65 1.47
N ARG A 207 -21.12 2.87 2.56
CA ARG A 207 -22.22 1.99 2.97
C ARG A 207 -23.48 2.85 3.12
N ARG A 208 -24.33 2.85 2.10
CA ARG A 208 -25.69 3.37 2.21
C ARG A 208 -26.45 2.37 3.07
N ARG A 209 -26.57 2.63 4.38
CA ARG A 209 -27.60 2.00 5.21
C ARG A 209 -28.93 2.53 4.70
N GLU A 210 -29.52 1.84 3.73
CA GLU A 210 -30.93 2.01 3.43
C GLU A 210 -31.73 1.50 4.61
N ARG A 211 -32.36 2.44 5.31
CA ARG A 211 -33.49 2.18 6.18
C ARG A 211 -34.61 1.60 5.31
N ARG A 212 -34.74 0.27 5.25
CA ARG A 212 -36.02 -0.35 4.94
C ARG A 212 -36.83 -0.39 6.24
N GLY A 213 -37.77 0.54 6.35
CA GLY A 213 -38.83 0.45 7.35
C GLY A 213 -39.90 -0.54 6.88
N GLY A 214 -40.49 -1.24 7.84
CA GLY A 214 -41.85 -1.78 7.74
C GLY A 214 -41.95 -3.29 7.51
N GLY A 215 -42.02 -4.07 8.59
CA GLY A 215 -42.43 -5.48 8.57
C GLY A 215 -42.45 -6.06 9.97
N LEU A 216 -43.64 -6.12 10.56
CA LEU A 216 -43.96 -6.50 11.94
C LEU A 216 -43.27 -7.78 12.44
N TYR A 217 -42.78 -7.75 13.68
CA TYR A 217 -43.05 -8.82 14.66
C TYR A 217 -43.14 -8.20 16.06
N GLN A 218 -44.34 -8.26 16.65
CA GLN A 218 -44.67 -7.80 18.00
C GLN A 218 -44.41 -8.89 19.06
N ARG A 219 -44.29 -8.42 20.31
CA ARG A 219 -44.36 -9.10 21.63
C ARG A 219 -42.99 -9.50 22.21
N GLY A 220 -42.60 -9.08 23.42
CA GLY A 220 -43.30 -8.29 24.43
C GLY A 220 -42.33 -7.73 25.48
N GLN A 221 -42.66 -6.53 25.98
CA GLN A 221 -42.00 -5.88 27.11
C GLN A 221 -42.66 -6.30 28.43
N ARG A 222 -41.83 -6.61 29.42
CA ARG A 222 -41.99 -6.21 30.84
C ARG A 222 -40.54 -5.91 31.29
N GLY A 223 -40.09 -4.72 31.69
CA GLY A 223 -40.75 -3.60 32.34
C GLY A 223 -40.53 -3.72 33.85
N PHE A 224 -39.46 -3.12 34.40
CA PHE A 224 -39.53 -2.24 35.58
C PHE A 224 -38.20 -1.52 35.90
N LYS A 225 -38.33 -0.27 36.35
CA LYS A 225 -37.27 0.72 36.62
C LYS A 225 -36.77 0.66 38.07
N ARG A 226 -35.47 0.97 38.23
CA ARG A 226 -34.76 1.79 39.24
C ARG A 226 -35.02 1.57 40.74
N GLN A 227 -33.95 1.38 41.52
CA GLN A 227 -33.39 2.33 42.53
C GLN A 227 -32.15 1.72 43.23
N ARG A 228 -31.07 2.51 43.39
CA ARG A 228 -30.01 2.36 44.43
C ARG A 228 -30.43 3.23 45.65
N PRO A 229 -29.72 3.30 46.80
CA PRO A 229 -28.47 2.65 47.27
C PRO A 229 -28.57 2.05 48.71
N CYS A 230 -27.51 1.40 49.22
CA CYS A 230 -26.90 1.69 50.55
C CYS A 230 -25.85 0.64 51.00
N SER A 231 -24.69 1.17 51.41
CA SER A 231 -23.74 0.77 52.48
C SER A 231 -23.19 -0.66 52.65
N ALA A 232 -21.86 -0.69 52.81
CA ALA A 232 -21.01 -1.79 53.29
C ALA A 232 -21.32 -2.20 54.76
N PRO A 233 -20.80 -3.34 55.26
CA PRO A 233 -19.42 -3.34 55.79
C PRO A 233 -18.61 -4.60 55.43
N GLY A 234 -17.28 -4.49 55.56
CA GLY A 234 -16.32 -5.56 55.31
C GLY A 234 -16.20 -6.58 56.44
N PHE A 235 -15.45 -7.65 56.19
CA PHE A 235 -14.79 -8.44 57.23
C PHE A 235 -13.51 -9.09 56.66
N HIS A 236 -12.46 -8.99 57.47
CA HIS A 236 -11.11 -9.52 57.31
C HIS A 236 -10.98 -10.96 57.86
N ARG A 237 -9.81 -11.57 57.58
CA ARG A 237 -9.15 -12.78 58.14
C ARG A 237 -9.43 -14.05 57.32
N HIS A 238 -8.44 -14.87 56.97
CA HIS A 238 -7.09 -15.08 57.50
C HIS A 238 -5.99 -14.96 56.44
#